data_AF-A0A923R4X7-F1
#
_entry.id   AF-A0A923R4X7-F1
#
_cell.length_a   1.000
_cell.length_b   1.000
_cell.length_c   1.000
_cell.angle_alpha   90.00
_cell.angle_beta   90.00
_cell.angle_gamma   90.00
#
_symmetry.space_group_name_H-M   'P 1'
#
loop_
_entity.id
_entity.type
_entity.pdbx_description
1 polymer ?
#
loop_
_entity_poly.entity_id
_entity_poly.type
_entity_poly.pdbx_seq_one_letter_code
_entity_poly.pdbx_strand_id
1 'polypeptide(L)'
;MKYARVTYTTVHNKSVVTQAKLRIEGEALLKNIEKEAVKEGKTLLILDTATGSDAQKLYTRLGWNEVGAIPNYALWPDGRSCSSTFFINIYFNISQNDYLKHI
;
A
#
# COMPACT_ATOMS: atom_id res chain seq x y z
N MET A 1 13.55 5.69 -12.91
CA MET A 1 13.55 4.66 -11.85
C MET A 1 12.18 4.72 -11.18
N LYS A 2 11.33 3.70 -11.33
CA LYS A 2 9.95 3.70 -10.81
C LYS A 2 9.99 3.20 -9.36
N TYR A 3 9.75 4.09 -8.39
CA TYR A 3 9.68 3.75 -6.98
C TYR A 3 8.22 3.41 -6.63
N ALA A 4 8.04 2.41 -5.78
CA ALA A 4 6.80 2.23 -5.05
C ALA A 4 7.12 2.44 -3.57
N ARG A 5 6.48 3.41 -2.95
CA ARG A 5 6.60 3.59 -1.51
C ARG A 5 5.45 2.84 -0.87
N VAL A 6 5.78 1.93 0.04
CA VAL A 6 4.79 1.27 0.88
C VAL A 6 4.82 1.92 2.24
N THR A 7 3.69 2.50 2.63
CA THR A 7 3.53 3.05 3.97
C THR A 7 2.54 2.18 4.73
N TYR A 8 2.98 1.66 5.88
CA TYR A 8 2.12 0.91 6.80
C TYR A 8 1.60 1.89 7.83
N THR A 9 0.32 1.78 8.17
CA THR A 9 -0.25 2.53 9.28
C THR A 9 -1.11 1.63 10.18
N THR A 10 -1.02 1.90 11.47
CA THR A 10 -1.82 1.27 12.53
C THR A 10 -2.70 2.37 13.10
N VAL A 11 -4.01 2.14 13.26
CA VAL A 11 -4.94 3.10 13.90
C VAL A 11 -4.57 3.40 15.37
N HIS A 12 -3.58 2.70 15.92
CA HIS A 12 -2.90 2.97 17.19
C HIS A 12 -1.40 3.27 16.97
N ASN A 13 -1.07 4.54 16.70
CA ASN A 13 0.20 5.25 16.97
C ASN A 13 1.58 4.63 16.61
N LYS A 14 1.70 3.67 15.67
CA LYS A 14 3.01 3.28 15.09
C LYS A 14 2.97 3.15 13.57
N SER A 15 3.33 4.23 12.88
CA SER A 15 3.60 4.23 11.44
C SER A 15 4.99 3.66 11.16
N VAL A 16 5.09 2.69 10.25
CA VAL A 16 6.37 2.17 9.73
C VAL A 16 6.39 2.48 8.23
N VAL A 17 7.47 3.07 7.74
CA VAL A 17 7.64 3.36 6.31
C VAL A 17 8.64 2.35 5.76
N THR A 18 8.24 1.54 4.76
CA THR A 18 9.18 0.69 4.03
C THR A 18 9.12 1.03 2.55
N GLN A 19 10.21 1.57 2.01
CA GLN A 19 10.30 1.87 0.60
C GLN A 19 10.71 0.60 -0.17
N ALA A 20 9.90 0.16 -1.14
CA ALA A 20 10.15 -1.07 -1.88
C ALA A 20 10.42 -0.78 -3.35
N LYS A 21 11.54 -1.29 -3.89
CA LYS A 21 11.84 -1.16 -5.32
C LYS A 21 11.20 -2.32 -6.08
N LEU A 22 10.04 -2.09 -6.69
CA LEU A 22 9.37 -3.11 -7.51
C LEU A 22 10.08 -3.25 -8.86
N ARG A 23 10.97 -4.23 -9.00
CA ARG A 23 11.35 -4.80 -10.30
C ARG A 23 11.00 -6.29 -10.31
N ILE A 24 10.24 -6.69 -11.33
CA ILE A 24 9.97 -8.05 -11.85
C ILE A 24 9.34 -9.09 -10.89
N GLU A 25 9.37 -8.90 -9.56
CA GLU A 25 8.69 -9.79 -8.58
C GLU A 25 7.65 -9.06 -7.74
N GLY A 26 6.96 -8.10 -8.37
CA GLY A 26 6.15 -7.14 -7.61
C GLY A 26 4.97 -7.74 -6.85
N GLU A 27 4.36 -8.79 -7.38
CA GLU A 27 3.26 -9.49 -6.73
C GLU A 27 3.70 -10.30 -5.50
N ALA A 28 4.79 -11.05 -5.62
CA ALA A 28 5.31 -11.85 -4.50
C ALA A 28 5.76 -10.95 -3.34
N LEU A 29 6.40 -9.82 -3.67
CA LEU A 29 6.79 -8.83 -2.68
C LEU A 29 5.57 -8.22 -1.98
N LEU A 30 4.55 -7.81 -2.72
CA LEU A 30 3.31 -7.26 -2.15
C LEU A 30 2.61 -8.27 -1.24
N LYS A 31 2.48 -9.53 -1.67
CA LYS A 31 1.90 -10.60 -0.86
C LYS A 31 2.68 -10.84 0.44
N ASN A 32 4.01 -10.74 0.39
CA ASN A 32 4.84 -10.86 1.60
C ASN A 32 4.65 -9.67 2.53
N ILE A 33 4.63 -8.46 1.98
CA ILE A 33 4.33 -7.21 2.70
C ILE A 33 2.98 -7.28 3.41
N GLU A 34 1.94 -7.76 2.75
CA GLU A 34 0.61 -7.95 3.34
C GLU A 34 0.62 -8.96 4.49
N LYS A 35 1.31 -10.09 4.31
CA LYS A 35 1.45 -11.11 5.36
C LYS A 35 2.17 -10.56 6.60
N GLU A 36 3.28 -9.87 6.41
CA GLU A 36 4.03 -9.28 7.53
C GLU A 36 3.23 -8.15 8.20
N ALA A 37 2.53 -7.33 7.42
CA ALA A 37 1.63 -6.29 7.95
C ALA A 37 0.56 -6.87 8.88
N VAL A 38 -0.09 -7.96 8.46
CA VAL A 38 -1.11 -8.64 9.27
C VAL A 38 -0.49 -9.24 10.54
N LYS A 39 0.68 -9.89 10.44
CA LYS A 39 1.41 -10.41 11.60
C LYS A 39 1.78 -9.31 12.61
N GLU A 40 2.15 -8.14 12.13
CA GLU A 40 2.47 -6.97 12.96
C GLU A 40 1.24 -6.20 13.48
N GLY A 41 0.01 -6.65 13.16
CA GLY A 41 -1.22 -5.98 13.57
C GLY A 41 -1.44 -4.64 12.87
N LYS A 42 -0.91 -4.46 11.65
CA LYS A 42 -1.22 -3.29 10.81
C LYS A 42 -2.62 -3.42 10.24
N THR A 43 -3.36 -2.31 10.25
CA THR A 43 -4.76 -2.30 9.83
C THR A 43 -4.97 -1.60 8.49
N LEU A 44 -3.99 -0.83 8.02
CA LEU A 44 -4.06 -0.12 6.75
C LEU A 44 -2.69 -0.09 6.07
N LEU A 45 -2.69 -0.46 4.79
CA LEU A 45 -1.55 -0.32 3.89
C LEU A 45 -1.86 0.75 2.85
N ILE A 46 -0.87 1.60 2.58
CA ILE A 46 -0.96 2.66 1.59
C ILE A 46 0.20 2.52 0.61
N LEU A 47 -0.13 2.58 -0.68
CA LEU A 47 0.82 2.62 -1.78
C LEU A 47 0.59 3.89 -2.60
N ASP A 48 1.66 4.47 -3.13
CA ASP A 48 1.59 5.44 -4.21
C ASP A 48 2.46 5.01 -5.40
N THR A 49 1.99 5.35 -6.60
CA THR A 49 2.75 5.12 -7.83
C THR A 49 2.41 6.14 -8.89
N ALA A 50 3.31 6.34 -9.86
CA ALA A 50 3.05 7.21 -11.00
C ALA A 50 1.80 6.74 -11.76
N THR A 51 0.89 7.67 -12.04
CA THR A 51 -0.32 7.41 -12.84
C THR A 51 0.06 6.90 -14.24
N GLY A 52 -0.64 5.88 -14.73
CA GLY A 52 -0.38 5.20 -16.00
C GLY A 52 0.79 4.22 -15.97
N SER A 53 1.43 4.00 -14.81
CA SER A 53 2.57 3.09 -14.69
C SER A 53 2.17 1.61 -14.67
N ASP A 54 3.15 0.73 -14.92
CA ASP A 54 2.96 -0.72 -14.81
C ASP A 54 2.62 -1.15 -13.38
N ALA A 55 3.07 -0.37 -12.38
CA ALA A 55 2.73 -0.61 -10.98
C ALA A 55 1.25 -0.30 -10.71
N GLN A 56 0.68 0.74 -11.31
CA GLN A 56 -0.77 1.01 -11.21
C GLN A 56 -1.56 -0.20 -11.72
N LYS A 57 -1.22 -0.69 -12.92
CA LYS A 57 -1.85 -1.90 -13.50
C LYS A 57 -1.71 -3.12 -12.61
N LEU A 58 -0.53 -3.32 -12.02
CA LEU A 58 -0.28 -4.41 -11.08
C LEU A 58 -1.18 -4.31 -9.85
N TYR A 59 -1.25 -3.16 -9.19
CA TYR A 59 -2.06 -2.98 -7.99
C TYR A 59 -3.55 -3.18 -8.26
N THR A 60 -4.06 -2.62 -9.36
CA THR A 60 -5.44 -2.85 -9.80
C THR A 60 -5.71 -4.34 -10.03
N ARG A 61 -4.80 -5.05 -10.70
CA ARG A 61 -4.93 -6.51 -10.93
C ARG A 61 -4.92 -7.32 -9.64
N LEU A 62 -4.20 -6.86 -8.62
CA LEU A 62 -4.15 -7.50 -7.30
C LEU A 62 -5.32 -7.12 -6.39
N GLY A 63 -6.29 -6.35 -6.88
CA GLY A 63 -7.50 -5.99 -6.13
C GLY A 63 -7.28 -4.91 -5.08
N TRP A 64 -6.20 -4.13 -5.16
CA TRP A 64 -6.02 -2.97 -4.28
C TRP A 64 -7.04 -1.87 -4.60
N ASN A 65 -7.51 -1.17 -3.57
CA ASN A 65 -8.51 -0.12 -3.75
C ASN A 65 -7.83 1.18 -4.16
N GLU A 66 -8.10 1.66 -5.38
CA GLU A 66 -7.66 2.98 -5.82
C GLU A 66 -8.43 4.07 -5.07
N VAL A 67 -7.70 4.97 -4.41
CA VAL A 67 -8.29 6.12 -3.69
C VAL A 67 -8.43 7.32 -4.63
N GLY A 68 -7.47 7.49 -5.53
CA GLY A 68 -7.45 8.56 -6.52
C GLY A 68 -6.04 9.02 -6.87
N ALA A 69 -5.96 9.98 -7.80
CA ALA A 69 -4.70 10.55 -8.26
C ALA A 69 -4.54 11.99 -7.80
N ILE A 70 -3.34 12.34 -7.33
CA ILE A 70 -2.94 13.71 -7.04
C ILE A 70 -2.09 14.22 -8.21
N PRO A 71 -2.53 15.26 -8.92
CA PRO A 71 -1.77 15.82 -10.03
C PRO A 71 -0.49 16.51 -9.53
N ASN A 72 0.59 16.39 -10.31
CA ASN A 72 1.89 17.03 -10.03
C ASN A 72 2.50 16.69 -8.65
N TYR A 73 2.16 15.52 -8.09
CA TYR A 73 2.63 15.08 -6.77
C TYR A 73 4.10 14.65 -6.77
N ALA A 74 4.57 14.04 -7.86
CA ALA A 74 5.92 13.52 -7.99
C ALA A 74 6.67 14.18 -9.16
N LEU A 75 7.98 14.01 -9.18
CA LEU A 75 8.84 14.38 -10.30
C LEU A 75 9.41 13.12 -10.96
N TRP A 76 9.39 13.09 -12.29
CA TRP A 76 10.20 12.17 -13.06
C TRP A 76 11.69 12.49 -12.86
N PRO A 77 12.61 11.54 -13.12
CA PRO A 77 14.05 11.80 -13.03
C PRO A 77 14.55 12.94 -13.92
N ASP A 78 13.81 13.29 -14.97
CA ASP A 78 14.08 14.41 -15.87
C ASP A 78 13.50 15.76 -15.38
N GLY A 79 12.91 15.78 -14.17
CA GLY A 79 12.36 16.98 -13.55
C GLY A 79 10.92 17.32 -13.94
N ARG A 80 10.29 16.57 -14.85
CA ARG A 80 8.89 16.80 -15.22
C ARG A 80 7.92 16.37 -14.12
N SER A 81 6.84 17.12 -13.91
CA SER A 81 5.80 16.75 -12.97
C SER A 81 5.06 15.49 -13.41
N CYS A 82 4.69 14.66 -12.44
CA CYS A 82 3.97 13.43 -12.61
C CYS A 82 2.84 13.35 -11.59
N SER A 83 1.67 12.93 -12.03
CA SER A 83 0.59 12.56 -11.12
C SER A 83 0.93 11.25 -10.42
N SER A 84 0.57 11.15 -9.14
CA SER A 84 0.65 9.90 -8.39
C SER A 84 -0.74 9.40 -8.05
N THR A 85 -1.00 8.12 -8.32
CA THR A 85 -2.21 7.41 -7.91
C THR A 85 -1.95 6.67 -6.62
N PHE A 86 -2.86 6.83 -5.65
CA PHE A 86 -2.82 6.20 -4.34
C PHE A 86 -3.73 4.99 -4.27
N PHE A 87 -3.25 3.95 -3.58
CA PHE A 87 -3.98 2.71 -3.34
C PHE A 87 -3.97 2.36 -1.86
N ILE A 88 -5.07 1.76 -1.38
CA ILE A 88 -5.19 1.29 -0.01
C ILE A 88 -5.69 -0.15 0.06
N ASN A 89 -5.26 -0.84 1.12
CA ASN A 89 -5.82 -2.11 1.53
C ASN A 89 -6.04 -2.10 3.04
N ILE A 90 -7.25 -2.49 3.48
CA ILE A 90 -7.68 -2.39 4.88
C ILE A 90 -7.79 -3.80 5.46
N TYR A 91 -7.11 -4.03 6.57
CA TYR A 91 -7.09 -5.27 7.30
C TYR A 91 -7.74 -5.06 8.67
N PHE A 92 -9.03 -5.40 8.79
CA PHE A 92 -9.69 -5.45 10.08
C PHE A 92 -9.47 -6.83 10.70
N ASN A 93 -8.76 -6.89 11.82
CA ASN A 93 -8.81 -8.06 12.69
C ASN A 93 -10.16 -8.04 13.42
N ILE A 94 -11.20 -8.60 12.80
CA ILE A 94 -12.40 -8.97 13.56
C ILE A 94 -12.05 -10.28 14.25
N SER A 95 -11.54 -10.17 15.48
CA SER A 95 -11.57 -11.28 16.42
C SER A 95 -13.04 -11.64 16.64
N GLN A 96 -13.49 -12.79 16.12
CA GLN A 96 -14.80 -13.35 16.48
C GLN A 96 -14.88 -13.69 17.99
N ASN A 97 -13.82 -13.48 18.77
CA ASN A 97 -13.70 -13.87 20.17
C ASN A 97 -13.88 -12.72 21.18
N ASP A 98 -14.11 -11.48 20.73
CA ASP A 98 -14.35 -10.35 21.64
C ASP A 98 -15.83 -10.16 22.02
N TYR A 99 -16.75 -10.95 21.45
CA TYR A 99 -18.17 -10.94 21.82
C TYR A 99 -18.53 -11.88 22.99
N LEU A 100 -17.63 -12.79 23.40
CA LEU A 100 -17.93 -13.84 24.39
C LEU A 100 -17.23 -13.67 25.75
N LYS A 101 -16.60 -12.52 26.04
CA LYS A 101 -15.93 -12.28 27.34
C LYS A 101 -16.85 -11.73 28.45
N HIS A 102 -18.15 -11.61 28.18
CA HIS A 102 -19.13 -11.05 29.12
C HIS A 102 -20.41 -11.89 29.27
N ILE A 103 -20.34 -13.20 29.00
CA ILE A 103 -21.43 -14.15 29.29
C ILE A 103 -20.95 -15.25 30.23
#